data_AF-A0A2N2BQM0-F1
#
_entry.id   AF-A0A2N2BQM0-F1
#
_cell.length_a   1.000
_cell.length_b   1.000
_cell.length_c   1.000
_cell.angle_alpha   90.00
_cell.angle_beta   90.00
_cell.angle_gamma   90.00
#
_symmetry.space_group_name_H-M   'P 1'
#
loop_
_entity.id
_entity.type
_entity.pdbx_description
1 polymer ?
#
loop_
_entity_poly.entity_id
_entity_poly.type
_entity_poly.pdbx_seq_one_letter_code
_entity_poly.pdbx_strand_id
1 'polypeptide(L)'
;MTTTFYGNQGVVNSIVLDMETDFEKQLKFLNTIKFTDDFKPEWLPDIVKITFIIEPSLGQFGKPNLVIIAEEKSLQRHVIFVESKISAYDDASEKLNIKLFPNKYKDVGDKLNIRLALMYRLAKAYHYQKDGGFIEDVDAITTCPRYLKNPS
;
A
#
# COMPACT_ATOMS: atom_id res chain seq x y z
N MET A 1 12.59 -28.76 -8.23
CA MET A 1 11.28 -28.41 -8.83
C MET A 1 11.35 -26.93 -9.16
N THR A 2 11.16 -26.53 -10.42
CA THR A 2 11.28 -25.13 -10.84
C THR A 2 9.94 -24.44 -10.69
N THR A 3 9.84 -23.45 -9.80
CA THR A 3 8.61 -22.67 -9.59
C THR A 3 8.61 -21.48 -10.54
N THR A 4 7.66 -21.44 -11.46
CA THR A 4 7.51 -20.33 -12.41
C THR A 4 6.44 -19.37 -11.93
N PHE A 5 6.78 -18.09 -11.85
CA PHE A 5 5.87 -17.02 -11.44
C PHE A 5 5.46 -16.17 -12.64
N TYR A 6 4.18 -15.77 -12.71
CA TYR A 6 3.65 -14.97 -13.81
C TYR A 6 2.97 -13.69 -13.30
N GLY A 7 3.00 -12.63 -14.12
CA GLY A 7 2.31 -11.38 -13.83
C GLY A 7 2.96 -10.55 -12.71
N ASN A 8 2.33 -9.42 -12.38
CA ASN A 8 2.82 -8.47 -11.38
C ASN A 8 3.04 -9.15 -10.01
N GLN A 9 2.08 -9.99 -9.61
CA GLN A 9 2.15 -10.71 -8.35
C GLN A 9 3.25 -11.76 -8.37
N GLY A 10 3.42 -12.46 -9.49
CA GLY A 10 4.46 -13.45 -9.62
C GLY A 10 5.85 -12.88 -9.37
N VAL A 11 6.13 -11.68 -9.91
CA VAL A 11 7.38 -10.97 -9.65
C VAL A 11 7.54 -10.69 -8.16
N VAL A 12 6.52 -10.16 -7.50
CA VAL A 12 6.57 -9.84 -6.06
C VAL A 12 6.81 -11.11 -5.22
N ASN A 13 6.08 -12.19 -5.50
CA ASN A 13 6.24 -13.47 -4.79
C ASN A 13 7.64 -14.05 -4.99
N SER A 14 8.19 -13.96 -6.20
CA SER A 14 9.55 -14.44 -6.49
C SER A 14 10.62 -13.68 -5.68
N ILE A 15 10.46 -12.37 -5.51
CA ILE A 15 11.37 -11.54 -4.71
C ILE A 15 11.27 -11.92 -3.23
N VAL A 16 10.06 -12.03 -2.69
CA VAL A 16 9.85 -12.40 -1.28
C VAL A 16 10.41 -13.80 -0.99
N LEU A 17 10.24 -14.74 -1.91
CA LEU A 17 10.76 -16.11 -1.77
C LEU A 17 12.29 -16.19 -1.91
N ASP A 18 12.92 -15.35 -2.74
CA ASP A 18 14.40 -15.29 -2.81
C ASP A 18 15.04 -14.77 -1.52
N MET A 19 14.34 -13.83 -0.86
CA MET A 19 14.77 -13.30 0.43
C MET A 19 14.45 -14.25 1.58
N GLU A 20 13.34 -14.98 1.52
CA GLU A 20 12.88 -15.93 2.54
C GLU A 20 13.10 -15.42 3.98
N THR A 21 14.02 -16.03 4.74
CA THR A 21 14.40 -15.65 6.11
C THR A 21 15.72 -14.88 6.21
N ASP A 22 16.36 -14.57 5.08
CA ASP A 22 17.62 -13.82 5.00
C ASP A 22 17.37 -12.33 5.26
N PHE A 23 17.55 -11.93 6.51
CA PHE A 23 17.35 -10.55 6.94
C PHE A 23 18.24 -9.53 6.20
N GLU A 24 19.47 -9.90 5.82
CA GLU A 24 20.34 -8.98 5.09
C GLU A 24 19.81 -8.71 3.68
N LYS A 25 19.31 -9.74 2.99
CA LYS A 25 18.64 -9.56 1.70
C LYS A 25 17.37 -8.72 1.84
N GLN A 26 16.57 -8.95 2.87
CA GLN A 26 15.35 -8.18 3.15
C GLN A 26 15.67 -6.70 3.38
N LEU A 27 16.72 -6.40 4.16
CA LEU A 27 17.16 -5.03 4.41
C LEU A 27 17.72 -4.38 3.15
N LYS A 28 18.51 -5.11 2.35
CA LYS A 28 18.99 -4.63 1.03
C LYS A 28 17.81 -4.27 0.13
N PHE A 29 16.79 -5.11 0.04
CA PHE A 29 15.59 -4.84 -0.73
C PHE A 29 14.89 -3.56 -0.28
N LEU A 30 14.66 -3.38 1.03
CA LEU A 30 14.08 -2.14 1.56
C LEU A 30 14.92 -0.90 1.20
N ASN A 31 16.25 -0.99 1.27
CA ASN A 31 17.15 0.11 0.90
C ASN A 31 17.15 0.41 -0.61
N THR A 32 16.65 -0.50 -1.46
CA THR A 32 16.48 -0.21 -2.89
C THR A 32 15.22 0.60 -3.21
N ILE A 33 14.27 0.68 -2.28
CA ILE A 33 13.01 1.40 -2.47
C ILE A 33 13.31 2.90 -2.50
N LYS A 34 13.05 3.52 -3.64
CA LYS A 34 13.09 4.98 -3.80
C LYS A 34 11.75 5.55 -3.40
N PHE A 35 11.74 6.40 -2.38
CA PHE A 35 10.56 7.16 -2.01
C PHE A 35 10.46 8.43 -2.85
N THR A 36 9.28 9.03 -2.91
CA THR A 36 9.06 10.28 -3.62
C THR A 36 9.84 11.43 -2.97
N ASP A 37 10.16 12.47 -3.75
CA ASP A 37 10.84 13.68 -3.28
C ASP A 37 12.21 13.42 -2.60
N ASP A 38 12.92 12.39 -3.06
CA ASP A 38 14.20 11.92 -2.48
C ASP A 38 14.12 11.63 -0.97
N PHE A 39 12.92 11.34 -0.46
CA PHE A 39 12.72 10.99 0.93
C PHE A 39 13.55 9.75 1.30
N LYS A 40 14.31 9.86 2.38
CA LYS A 40 15.08 8.76 2.94
C LYS A 40 14.61 8.53 4.38
N PRO A 41 13.95 7.40 4.66
CA PRO A 41 13.49 7.14 6.00
C PRO A 41 14.65 6.94 6.98
N GLU A 42 14.71 7.77 8.01
CA GLU A 42 15.76 7.72 9.05
C GLU A 42 15.72 6.42 9.87
N TRP A 43 14.58 5.73 9.89
CA TRP A 43 14.37 4.47 10.62
C TRP A 43 14.95 3.23 9.92
N LEU A 44 15.33 3.30 8.64
CA LEU A 44 15.85 2.14 7.90
C LEU A 44 17.06 1.46 8.58
N PRO A 45 18.06 2.18 9.12
CA PRO A 45 19.21 1.56 9.79
C PRO A 45 18.88 0.87 11.12
N ASP A 46 17.73 1.17 11.74
CA ASP A 46 17.35 0.64 13.05
C ASP A 46 16.37 -0.52 13.01
N ILE A 47 16.02 -0.98 11.81
CA ILE A 47 15.18 -2.16 11.61
C ILE A 47 15.90 -3.41 12.17
N VAL A 48 15.15 -4.21 12.92
CA VAL A 48 15.60 -5.52 13.44
C VAL A 48 14.74 -6.68 12.97
N LYS A 49 13.56 -6.39 12.39
CA LYS A 49 12.65 -7.41 11.90
C LYS A 49 11.83 -6.89 10.74
N ILE A 50 11.66 -7.73 9.74
CA ILE A 50 10.81 -7.46 8.57
C ILE A 50 9.82 -8.61 8.44
N THR A 51 8.54 -8.27 8.26
CA THR A 51 7.47 -9.23 7.99
C THR A 51 6.80 -8.89 6.67
N PHE A 52 6.61 -9.89 5.83
CA PHE A 52 5.93 -9.76 4.54
C PHE A 52 4.54 -10.38 4.64
N ILE A 53 3.51 -9.62 4.28
CA ILE A 53 2.14 -10.10 4.13
C ILE A 53 1.81 -10.02 2.64
N ILE A 54 1.77 -11.19 2.00
CA ILE A 54 1.56 -11.34 0.56
C ILE A 54 0.05 -11.31 0.27
N GLU A 55 -0.35 -10.51 -0.73
CA GLU A 55 -1.74 -10.42 -1.22
C GLU A 55 -2.83 -10.24 -0.15
N PRO A 56 -2.67 -9.34 0.85
CA PRO A 56 -3.71 -9.15 1.84
C PRO A 56 -4.96 -8.56 1.18
N SER A 57 -6.13 -8.94 1.70
CA SER A 57 -7.41 -8.37 1.30
C SER A 57 -7.86 -7.36 2.34
N LEU A 58 -7.91 -6.08 1.97
CA LEU A 58 -8.22 -4.96 2.88
C LEU A 58 -9.64 -4.41 2.68
N GLY A 59 -10.60 -5.30 2.39
CA GLY A 59 -12.00 -4.93 2.20
C GLY A 59 -12.19 -3.94 1.04
N GLN A 60 -12.89 -2.84 1.30
CA GLN A 60 -13.18 -1.82 0.28
C GLN A 60 -11.95 -1.01 -0.14
N PHE A 61 -10.87 -1.06 0.64
CA PHE A 61 -9.63 -0.34 0.33
C PHE A 61 -8.79 -1.04 -0.74
N GLY A 62 -9.10 -2.31 -1.05
CA GLY A 62 -8.48 -3.05 -2.14
C GLY A 62 -7.56 -4.18 -1.66
N LYS A 63 -6.67 -4.62 -2.55
CA LYS A 63 -5.77 -5.77 -2.34
C LYS A 63 -4.37 -5.41 -2.81
N PRO A 64 -3.50 -4.86 -1.94
CA PRO A 64 -2.14 -4.58 -2.32
C PRO A 64 -1.38 -5.87 -2.62
N ASN A 65 -0.38 -5.79 -3.49
CA ASN A 65 0.43 -6.96 -3.85
C ASN A 65 1.24 -7.47 -2.66
N LEU A 66 1.69 -6.56 -1.81
CA LEU A 66 2.49 -6.85 -0.62
C LEU A 66 2.31 -5.76 0.43
N VAL A 67 2.26 -6.16 1.69
CA VAL A 67 2.46 -5.28 2.85
C VAL A 67 3.73 -5.68 3.56
N ILE A 68 4.60 -4.71 3.82
CA ILE A 68 5.84 -4.90 4.58
C ILE A 68 5.67 -4.24 5.93
N ILE A 69 5.96 -4.98 7.00
CA ILE A 69 6.03 -4.45 8.36
C ILE A 69 7.49 -4.49 8.78
N ALA A 70 8.09 -3.32 8.95
CA ALA A 70 9.43 -3.17 9.49
C ALA A 70 9.35 -2.75 10.96
N GLU A 71 9.98 -3.50 11.85
CA GLU A 71 10.05 -3.20 13.28
C GLU A 71 11.44 -2.71 13.65
N GLU A 72 11.51 -1.55 14.31
CA GLU A 72 12.74 -1.00 14.88
C GLU A 72 13.14 -1.67 16.20
N LYS A 73 14.39 -1.45 16.63
CA LYS A 73 14.86 -1.75 18.01
C LYS A 73 13.98 -1.11 19.09
N SER A 74 13.42 0.07 18.81
CA SER A 74 12.53 0.83 19.68
C SER A 74 11.12 0.20 19.81
N LEU A 75 10.86 -0.90 19.08
CA LEU A 75 9.54 -1.51 18.88
C LEU A 75 8.55 -0.64 18.09
N GLN A 76 9.02 0.48 17.51
CA GLN A 76 8.24 1.23 16.54
C GLN A 76 8.07 0.42 15.25
N ARG A 77 6.86 0.47 14.68
CA ARG A 77 6.50 -0.28 13.47
C ARG A 77 6.21 0.65 12.32
N HIS A 78 6.77 0.32 11.16
CA HIS A 78 6.53 0.99 9.89
C HIS A 78 5.81 0.04 8.95
N VAL A 79 4.68 0.48 8.41
CA VAL A 79 3.87 -0.28 7.47
C VAL A 79 4.03 0.32 6.08
N ILE A 80 4.48 -0.49 5.13
CA ILE A 80 4.72 -0.11 3.74
C ILE A 80 3.75 -0.90 2.87
N PHE A 81 2.91 -0.21 2.11
CA PHE A 81 2.06 -0.81 1.10
C PHE A 81 2.78 -0.81 -0.24
N VAL A 82 2.81 -1.97 -0.90
CA VAL A 82 3.48 -2.16 -2.19
C VAL A 82 2.47 -2.59 -3.24
N GLU A 83 2.46 -1.85 -4.34
CA GLU A 83 1.72 -2.14 -5.57
C GLU A 83 2.72 -2.28 -6.72
N SER A 84 2.55 -3.32 -7.53
CA SER A 84 3.44 -3.65 -8.63
C SER A 84 2.71 -3.68 -9.97
N LYS A 85 3.41 -3.21 -11.00
CA LYS A 85 2.99 -3.27 -12.41
C LYS A 85 4.21 -3.65 -13.25
N ILE A 86 4.02 -4.56 -14.21
CA ILE A 86 5.05 -4.95 -15.19
C ILE A 86 5.29 -3.81 -16.20
N SER A 87 4.27 -3.00 -16.47
CA SER A 87 4.38 -1.83 -17.36
C SER A 87 5.09 -0.67 -16.69
N ALA A 88 5.60 0.27 -17.51
CA ALA A 88 6.19 1.51 -17.01
C ALA A 88 5.17 2.32 -16.19
N TYR A 89 5.67 3.18 -15.29
CA TYR A 89 4.84 3.99 -14.40
C TYR A 89 3.80 4.82 -15.15
N ASP A 90 4.18 5.46 -16.25
CA ASP A 90 3.30 6.33 -17.04
C ASP A 90 2.12 5.56 -17.67
N ASP A 91 2.32 4.29 -18.05
CA ASP A 91 1.27 3.43 -18.59
C ASP A 91 0.38 2.84 -17.48
N ALA A 92 1.03 2.53 -16.35
CA ALA A 92 0.43 1.96 -15.15
C ALA A 92 -0.40 2.96 -14.33
N SER A 93 -0.16 4.26 -14.53
CA SER A 93 -0.81 5.34 -13.79
C SER A 93 -1.92 6.00 -14.60
N GLU A 94 -2.75 6.78 -13.90
CA GLU A 94 -3.75 7.64 -14.51
C GLU A 94 -3.35 9.09 -14.29
N LYS A 95 -3.45 9.93 -15.32
CA LYS A 95 -3.27 11.38 -15.14
C LYS A 95 -4.45 11.89 -14.34
N LEU A 96 -4.21 12.22 -13.07
CA LEU A 96 -5.26 12.64 -12.17
C LEU A 96 -5.85 13.98 -12.63
N ASN A 97 -7.10 13.95 -13.06
CA ASN A 97 -7.92 15.16 -13.06
C ASN A 97 -8.34 15.41 -11.61
N ILE A 98 -7.99 16.58 -11.07
CA ILE A 98 -8.25 17.01 -9.68
C ILE A 98 -9.75 16.94 -9.32
N LYS A 99 -10.63 16.85 -10.34
CA LYS A 99 -12.08 16.66 -10.22
C LYS A 99 -12.54 15.21 -10.00
N LEU A 100 -11.63 14.23 -10.00
CA LEU A 100 -11.94 12.81 -9.77
C LEU A 100 -12.09 12.52 -8.27
N PHE A 101 -13.32 12.65 -7.80
CA PHE A 101 -13.73 12.10 -6.50
C PHE A 101 -13.71 10.55 -6.52
N PRO A 102 -13.60 9.89 -5.35
CA PRO A 102 -13.53 8.43 -5.22
C PRO A 102 -14.62 7.67 -6.00
N ASN A 103 -15.80 8.28 -6.12
CA ASN A 103 -16.99 7.68 -6.71
C ASN A 103 -16.94 7.64 -8.25
N LYS A 104 -15.87 8.17 -8.88
CA LYS A 104 -15.67 8.19 -10.33
C LYS A 104 -14.53 7.30 -10.83
N TYR A 105 -13.88 6.50 -9.97
CA TYR A 105 -12.80 5.60 -10.41
C TYR A 105 -13.30 4.33 -11.13
N LYS A 106 -14.54 4.31 -11.61
CA LYS A 106 -15.03 3.24 -12.45
C LYS A 106 -14.09 3.14 -13.66
N ASP A 107 -13.57 1.94 -13.91
CA ASP A 107 -12.63 1.61 -15.00
C ASP A 107 -11.15 2.03 -14.82
N VAL A 108 -10.83 2.88 -13.84
CA VAL A 108 -9.43 3.29 -13.54
C VAL A 108 -8.93 2.86 -12.15
N GLY A 109 -9.75 2.15 -11.38
CA GLY A 109 -9.42 1.69 -10.01
C GLY A 109 -8.18 0.80 -9.93
N ASP A 110 -7.79 0.15 -11.03
CA ASP A 110 -6.60 -0.71 -11.10
C ASP A 110 -5.29 0.08 -11.33
N LYS A 111 -5.37 1.38 -11.61
CA LYS A 111 -4.19 2.22 -11.89
C LYS A 111 -3.34 2.41 -10.63
N LEU A 112 -2.03 2.36 -10.80
CA LEU A 112 -1.05 2.29 -9.70
C LEU A 112 -1.24 3.42 -8.68
N ASN A 113 -1.33 4.66 -9.15
CA ASN A 113 -1.51 5.83 -8.30
C ASN A 113 -2.90 5.88 -7.63
N ILE A 114 -3.94 5.30 -8.24
CA ILE A 114 -5.27 5.18 -7.62
C ILE A 114 -5.23 4.16 -6.47
N ARG A 115 -4.63 2.99 -6.69
CA ARG A 115 -4.46 1.97 -5.65
C ARG A 115 -3.66 2.50 -4.46
N LEU A 116 -2.52 3.16 -4.72
CA LEU A 116 -1.71 3.79 -3.68
C LEU A 116 -2.49 4.88 -2.92
N ALA A 117 -3.33 5.67 -3.60
CA ALA A 117 -4.18 6.66 -2.95
C ALA A 117 -5.23 6.02 -2.02
N LEU A 118 -5.77 4.84 -2.36
CA LEU A 118 -6.66 4.09 -1.48
C LEU A 118 -5.93 3.57 -0.24
N MET A 119 -4.71 3.04 -0.40
CA MET A 119 -3.86 2.62 0.72
C MET A 119 -3.52 3.78 1.66
N TYR A 120 -3.22 4.95 1.10
CA TYR A 120 -3.01 6.17 1.88
C TYR A 120 -4.25 6.56 2.68
N ARG A 121 -5.44 6.49 2.06
CA ARG A 121 -6.71 6.79 2.75
C ARG A 121 -6.99 5.79 3.88
N LEU A 122 -6.70 4.50 3.67
CA LEU A 122 -6.79 3.49 4.73
C LEU A 122 -5.87 3.84 5.90
N ALA A 123 -4.59 4.13 5.62
CA ALA A 123 -3.62 4.50 6.65
C ALA A 123 -4.04 5.76 7.42
N LYS A 124 -4.55 6.77 6.71
CA LYS A 124 -5.09 7.99 7.33
C LYS A 124 -6.34 7.71 8.17
N ALA A 125 -7.27 6.89 7.66
CA ALA A 125 -8.48 6.52 8.40
C ALA A 125 -8.12 5.81 9.71
N TYR A 126 -7.18 4.86 9.65
CA TYR A 126 -6.69 4.16 10.84
C TYR A 126 -5.98 5.10 11.82
N HIS A 127 -5.14 6.03 11.32
CA HIS A 127 -4.44 6.99 12.16
C HIS A 127 -5.37 7.95 12.90
N TYR A 128 -6.51 8.32 12.30
CA TYR A 128 -7.50 9.21 12.90
C TYR A 128 -8.65 8.47 13.61
N GLN A 129 -8.67 7.13 13.57
CA GLN A 129 -9.66 6.34 14.27
C GLN A 129 -9.45 6.50 15.78
N LYS A 130 -10.50 6.91 16.49
CA LYS A 130 -10.52 6.89 17.96
C LYS A 130 -10.85 5.46 18.42
N ASP A 131 -10.32 5.06 19.56
CA ASP A 131 -10.60 3.75 20.16
C ASP A 131 -12.12 3.47 20.17
N GLY A 132 -12.52 2.37 19.52
CA GLY A 132 -13.91 1.91 19.44
C GLY A 132 -14.74 2.40 18.24
N GLY A 133 -14.21 3.27 17.36
CA GLY A 133 -14.90 3.63 16.12
C GLY A 133 -14.75 2.56 15.03
N PHE A 134 -15.76 2.31 14.20
CA PHE A 134 -15.61 1.47 13.00
C PHE A 134 -15.04 2.29 11.84
N ILE A 135 -14.09 1.75 11.07
CA ILE A 135 -13.61 2.37 9.82
C ILE A 135 -14.64 2.19 8.70
N GLU A 136 -15.31 1.04 8.67
CA GLU A 136 -16.39 0.73 7.74
C GLU A 136 -17.69 0.68 8.54
N ASP A 137 -18.53 1.70 8.40
CA ASP A 137 -19.88 1.70 8.95
C ASP A 137 -20.75 0.85 8.02
N VAL A 138 -21.20 -0.31 8.50
CA VAL A 138 -21.97 -1.29 7.70
C VAL A 138 -23.33 -0.72 7.27
N ASP A 139 -23.76 0.39 7.88
CA ASP A 139 -25.02 1.09 7.59
C ASP A 139 -24.89 2.24 6.56
N ALA A 140 -23.72 2.45 5.95
CA ALA A 140 -23.50 3.55 4.99
C ALA A 140 -24.08 3.32 3.58
N ILE A 141 -25.03 2.40 3.38
CA ILE A 141 -25.80 2.31 2.13
C ILE A 141 -26.78 3.50 1.99
N THR A 142 -27.08 4.24 3.07
CA THR A 142 -28.09 5.31 3.03
C THR A 142 -27.61 6.73 3.34
N THR A 143 -26.36 6.97 3.75
CA THR A 143 -25.91 8.36 3.98
C THR A 143 -24.48 8.65 3.49
N CYS A 144 -24.40 9.53 2.49
CA CYS A 144 -23.15 10.12 2.03
C CYS A 144 -22.48 10.88 3.19
N PRO A 145 -21.19 10.66 3.50
CA PRO A 145 -20.50 11.37 4.59
C PRO A 145 -20.54 12.88 4.41
N ARG A 146 -20.94 13.60 5.47
CA ARG A 146 -21.15 15.07 5.47
C ARG A 146 -19.90 15.90 5.14
N TYR A 147 -18.70 15.31 5.17
CA TYR A 147 -17.44 16.03 4.88
C TYR A 147 -17.22 16.36 3.38
N LEU A 148 -18.13 15.92 2.50
CA LEU A 148 -18.13 16.31 1.08
C LEU A 148 -19.19 17.37 0.75
N LYS A 149 -19.93 17.89 1.73
CA LYS A 149 -20.87 19.00 1.52
C LYS A 149 -20.18 20.34 1.79
N ASN A 150 -19.72 20.92 0.68
CA ASN A 150 -19.54 22.36 0.40
C ASN A 150 -18.08 22.80 0.21
N PRO A 151 -17.72 23.21 -1.02
CA PRO A 151 -17.03 24.47 -1.24
C PRO A 151 -18.07 25.59 -1.43
N SER A 152 -17.82 26.72 -0.76
CA SER A 152 -18.38 28.04 -1.06
C SER A 152 -18.17 28.45 -2.50
#